data_AF-A0A925V0D5-F1
#
_entry.id   AF-A0A925V0D5-F1
#
_cell.length_a   1.000
_cell.length_b   1.000
_cell.length_c   1.000
_cell.angle_alpha   90.00
_cell.angle_beta   90.00
_cell.angle_gamma   90.00
#
_symmetry.space_group_name_H-M   'P 1'
#
loop_
_entity.id
_entity.type
_entity.pdbx_description
1 polymer ?
#
loop_
_entity_poly.entity_id
_entity_poly.type
_entity_poly.pdbx_seq_one_letter_code
_entity_poly.pdbx_strand_id
1 'polypeptide(L)'
;MTDSVNFMASNLTSQVRNIADVTTAVANGDLSRKITVDVRGEMLELKQTINTMVDQLSSFASEVTRVAREVGTEGKLGGQAQVLPRATDNVNSMAANLTNQVR
;
A
#
# COMPACT_ATOMS: atom_id res chain seq x y z
N MET A 1 0.28 -40.09 28.74
CA MET A 1 -0.12 -38.66 28.79
C MET A 1 0.93 -37.77 28.14
N THR A 2 2.22 -38.02 28.37
CA THR A 2 3.34 -37.27 27.76
C THR A 2 3.34 -37.31 26.22
N ASP A 3 3.02 -38.45 25.60
CA ASP A 3 3.04 -38.58 24.14
C ASP A 3 1.96 -37.75 23.44
N SER A 4 0.77 -37.66 24.02
CA SER A 4 -0.32 -36.83 23.49
C SER A 4 0.01 -35.33 23.61
N VAL A 5 0.65 -34.92 24.70
CA VAL A 5 1.12 -33.53 24.88
C VAL A 5 2.24 -33.21 23.90
N ASN A 6 3.20 -34.13 23.71
CA ASN A 6 4.27 -33.96 22.73
C ASN A 6 3.73 -33.88 21.30
N PHE A 7 2.70 -34.67 20.97
CA PHE A 7 2.04 -34.58 19.66
C PHE A 7 1.30 -33.26 19.46
N MET A 8 0.58 -32.76 20.47
CA MET A 8 -0.07 -31.45 20.41
C MET A 8 0.94 -30.31 20.27
N ALA A 9 2.04 -30.37 21.04
CA ALA A 9 3.12 -29.38 20.96
C ALA A 9 3.77 -29.37 19.57
N SER A 10 4.09 -30.54 19.01
CA SER A 10 4.69 -30.65 17.67
C SER A 10 3.77 -30.08 16.57
N ASN A 11 2.45 -30.34 16.66
CA ASN A 11 1.49 -29.77 15.72
C ASN A 11 1.41 -28.24 15.85
N LEU A 12 1.35 -27.71 17.07
CA LEU A 12 1.31 -26.27 17.30
C LEU A 12 2.60 -25.59 16.81
N THR A 13 3.78 -26.17 17.08
CA THR A 13 5.05 -25.65 16.56
C THR A 13 5.06 -25.60 15.03
N SER A 14 4.54 -26.63 14.36
CA SER A 14 4.41 -26.64 12.90
C SER A 14 3.47 -25.53 12.40
N GLN A 15 2.32 -25.35 13.05
CA GLN A 15 1.35 -24.30 12.70
C GLN A 15 1.97 -22.91 12.84
N VAL A 16 2.63 -22.63 13.97
CA VAL A 16 3.31 -21.34 14.22
C VAL A 16 4.42 -21.09 13.20
N ARG A 17 5.19 -22.12 12.83
CA ARG A 17 6.26 -21.99 11.82
C ARG A 17 5.71 -21.60 10.44
N ASN A 18 4.61 -22.21 10.00
CA ASN A 18 3.95 -21.82 8.76
C ASN A 18 3.48 -20.35 8.78
N ILE A 19 2.96 -19.89 9.91
CA ILE A 19 2.54 -18.49 10.07
C ILE A 19 3.75 -17.54 10.01
N ALA A 20 4.84 -17.91 10.67
CA ALA A 20 6.08 -17.14 10.66
C ALA A 20 6.63 -17.00 9.24
N ASP A 21 6.65 -18.09 8.46
CA ASP A 21 7.16 -18.09 7.09
C ASP A 21 6.36 -17.12 6.19
N VAL A 22 5.03 -17.11 6.29
CA VAL A 22 4.18 -16.17 5.54
C VAL A 22 4.42 -14.73 6.00
N THR A 23 4.52 -14.51 7.31
CA THR A 23 4.78 -13.16 7.86
C THR A 23 6.14 -12.62 7.42
N THR A 24 7.17 -13.48 7.37
CA THR A 24 8.49 -13.11 6.84
C THR A 24 8.43 -12.78 5.35
N ALA A 25 7.67 -13.55 4.56
CA ALA A 25 7.51 -13.24 3.13
C ALA A 25 6.82 -11.89 2.91
N VAL A 26 5.76 -11.61 3.67
CA VAL A 26 5.05 -10.32 3.66
C VAL A 26 5.97 -9.16 4.03
N ALA A 27 6.81 -9.33 5.06
CA ALA A 27 7.80 -8.34 5.47
C ALA A 27 8.85 -8.07 4.36
N ASN A 28 9.15 -9.08 3.53
CA ASN A 28 10.01 -8.93 2.36
C ASN A 28 9.27 -8.40 1.11
N GLY A 29 7.99 -8.05 1.23
CA GLY A 29 7.18 -7.48 0.16
C GLY A 29 6.45 -8.50 -0.72
N ASP A 30 6.52 -9.80 -0.41
CA ASP A 30 5.76 -10.83 -1.11
C ASP A 30 4.36 -10.96 -0.51
N LEU A 31 3.44 -10.15 -1.04
CA LEU A 31 2.03 -10.10 -0.62
C LEU A 31 1.16 -11.17 -1.30
N SER A 32 1.76 -12.07 -2.10
CA SER A 32 1.04 -13.18 -2.74
C SER A 32 0.89 -14.38 -1.81
N ARG A 33 1.66 -14.43 -0.71
CA ARG A 33 1.72 -15.54 0.22
C ARG A 33 0.56 -15.49 1.20
N LYS A 34 -0.14 -16.61 1.34
CA LYS A 34 -1.19 -16.82 2.35
C LYS A 34 -0.92 -18.05 3.17
N ILE A 35 -1.41 -18.04 4.42
CA ILE A 35 -1.39 -19.20 5.29
C ILE A 35 -2.51 -20.15 4.83
N THR A 36 -2.14 -21.36 4.40
CA THR A 36 -3.07 -22.37 3.87
C THR A 36 -3.28 -23.56 4.80
N VAL A 37 -2.43 -23.73 5.82
CA VAL A 37 -2.52 -24.84 6.77
C VAL A 37 -3.88 -24.83 7.50
N ASP A 38 -4.41 -26.04 7.75
CA ASP A 38 -5.62 -26.21 8.53
C ASP A 38 -5.33 -26.05 10.03
N VAL A 39 -6.12 -25.19 10.67
CA VAL A 39 -5.95 -24.75 12.06
C VAL A 39 -7.32 -24.56 12.68
N ARG A 40 -7.41 -24.69 14.00
CA ARG A 40 -8.67 -24.58 14.75
C ARG A 40 -8.48 -23.67 15.97
N GLY A 41 -9.59 -23.18 16.52
CA GLY A 41 -9.57 -22.30 17.69
C GLY A 41 -8.83 -20.99 17.43
N GLU A 42 -8.06 -20.52 18.41
CA GLU A 42 -7.31 -19.25 18.33
C GLU A 42 -6.33 -19.18 17.15
N MET A 43 -5.77 -20.33 16.75
CA MET A 43 -4.87 -20.38 15.58
C MET A 43 -5.60 -20.12 14.26
N LEU A 44 -6.89 -20.47 14.17
CA LEU A 44 -7.72 -20.14 13.01
C LEU A 44 -7.98 -18.64 12.93
N GLU A 45 -8.30 -18.02 14.07
CA GLU A 45 -8.50 -16.58 14.16
C GLU A 45 -7.22 -15.81 13.80
N LEU A 46 -6.06 -16.26 14.32
CA LEU A 46 -4.76 -15.71 13.95
C LEU A 46 -4.49 -15.84 12.44
N LYS A 47 -4.75 -17.02 11.86
CA LYS A 47 -4.62 -17.25 10.41
C LYS A 47 -5.45 -16.26 9.61
N GLN A 48 -6.73 -16.10 9.98
CA GLN A 48 -7.65 -15.21 9.28
C GLN A 48 -7.24 -13.75 9.41
N THR A 49 -6.81 -13.33 10.60
CA THR A 49 -6.31 -11.97 10.86
C THR A 49 -5.11 -11.66 9.97
N ILE A 50 -4.12 -12.55 9.91
CA ILE A 50 -2.92 -12.36 9.08
C ILE A 50 -3.28 -12.38 7.59
N ASN A 51 -4.08 -13.34 7.12
CA ASN A 51 -4.48 -13.38 5.71
C ASN A 51 -5.25 -12.11 5.31
N THR A 52 -6.08 -11.56 6.20
CA THR A 52 -6.80 -10.30 5.97
C THR A 52 -5.83 -9.12 5.88
N MET A 53 -4.82 -9.06 6.76
CA MET A 53 -3.76 -8.06 6.69
C MET A 53 -3.01 -8.13 5.35
N VAL A 54 -2.68 -9.33 4.86
CA VAL A 54 -2.03 -9.50 3.54
C VAL A 54 -2.91 -8.96 2.41
N ASP A 55 -4.21 -9.26 2.43
CA ASP A 55 -5.15 -8.77 1.41
C ASP A 55 -5.27 -7.24 1.40
N GLN A 56 -5.31 -6.63 2.59
CA GLN A 56 -5.34 -5.17 2.73
C GLN A 56 -4.05 -4.51 2.22
N LEU A 57 -2.89 -5.07 2.58
CA LEU A 57 -1.60 -4.57 2.10
C LEU A 57 -1.47 -4.71 0.58
N SER A 58 -1.92 -5.82 -0.01
CA SER A 58 -1.89 -6.03 -1.46
C SER A 58 -2.77 -5.02 -2.19
N SER A 59 -3.95 -4.73 -1.64
CA SER A 59 -4.86 -3.72 -2.18
C SER A 59 -4.24 -2.32 -2.08
N PHE A 60 -3.63 -1.98 -0.95
CA PHE A 60 -2.93 -0.71 -0.75
C PHE A 60 -1.76 -0.53 -1.72
N ALA A 61 -0.92 -1.56 -1.91
CA ALA A 61 0.20 -1.52 -2.85
C ALA A 61 -0.26 -1.29 -4.30
N SER A 62 -1.38 -1.91 -4.68
CA SER A 62 -2.02 -1.69 -5.99
C SER A 62 -2.50 -0.25 -6.16
N GLU A 63 -3.09 0.32 -5.10
CA GLU A 63 -3.58 1.68 -5.10
C GLU A 63 -2.46 2.71 -5.15
N VAL A 64 -1.38 2.51 -4.40
CA VAL A 64 -0.16 3.34 -4.49
C VAL A 64 0.41 3.31 -5.91
N THR A 65 0.44 2.13 -6.55
CA THR A 65 0.91 2.00 -7.94
C THR A 65 0.00 2.75 -8.92
N ARG A 66 -1.33 2.70 -8.71
CA ARG A 66 -2.31 3.45 -9.51
C ARG A 66 -2.09 4.95 -9.36
N VAL A 67 -2.00 5.44 -8.12
CA VAL A 67 -1.76 6.86 -7.82
C VAL A 67 -0.42 7.30 -8.41
N ALA A 68 0.66 6.54 -8.22
CA ALA A 68 1.96 6.86 -8.80
C ALA A 68 1.92 6.98 -10.33
N ARG A 69 1.13 6.12 -11.00
CA ARG A 69 0.89 6.24 -12.44
C ARG A 69 0.12 7.50 -12.77
N GLU A 70 -1.04 7.75 -12.16
CA GLU A 70 -1.84 8.96 -12.44
C GLU A 70 -1.04 10.25 -12.19
N VAL A 71 -0.26 10.28 -11.12
CA VAL A 71 0.67 11.36 -10.82
C VAL A 71 1.76 11.49 -11.90
N GLY A 72 2.39 10.39 -12.30
CA GLY A 72 3.53 10.37 -13.21
C GLY A 72 3.17 10.55 -14.69
N THR A 73 2.03 10.02 -15.14
CA THR A 73 1.55 10.17 -16.53
C THR A 73 0.62 11.37 -16.71
N GLU A 74 -0.13 11.81 -15.70
CA GLU A 74 -1.05 12.95 -15.85
C GLU A 74 -0.55 14.25 -15.23
N GLY A 75 0.56 14.25 -14.47
CA GLY A 75 1.14 15.49 -13.89
C GLY A 75 0.20 16.24 -12.93
N LYS A 76 -0.90 15.62 -12.50
CA LYS A 76 -2.00 16.24 -11.74
C LYS A 76 -1.70 16.38 -10.24
N LEU A 77 -0.44 16.46 -9.84
CA LEU A 77 -0.10 16.88 -8.48
C LEU A 77 0.11 18.39 -8.45
N GLY A 78 -1.01 19.12 -8.33
CA GLY A 78 -1.01 20.37 -7.57
C GLY A 78 -0.58 21.65 -8.26
N GLY A 79 -0.50 21.73 -9.61
CA GLY A 79 0.01 22.97 -10.22
C GLY A 79 -0.28 23.27 -11.68
N GLN A 80 -1.17 22.54 -12.36
CA GLN A 80 -1.69 23.00 -13.64
C GLN A 80 -3.15 23.39 -13.48
N ALA A 81 -3.36 24.55 -12.85
CA ALA A 81 -4.57 25.30 -13.15
C ALA A 81 -4.53 25.54 -14.66
N GLN A 82 -5.52 25.02 -15.39
CA GLN A 82 -5.74 25.41 -16.77
C GLN A 82 -6.10 26.90 -16.74
N VAL A 83 -5.08 27.77 -16.81
CA VAL A 83 -5.28 29.21 -16.74
C VAL A 83 -6.08 29.60 -17.98
N LEU A 84 -7.30 30.07 -17.75
CA LEU A 84 -8.13 30.65 -18.81
C LEU A 84 -7.29 31.70 -19.55
N PRO A 85 -7.35 31.81 -20.89
CA PRO A 85 -6.50 32.72 -21.68
C PRO A 85 -6.43 34.14 -21.11
N ARG A 86 -7.57 34.62 -20.57
CA ARG A 86 -7.72 35.93 -19.93
C ARG A 86 -6.82 36.19 -18.72
N ALA A 87 -6.44 35.16 -17.96
CA ALA A 87 -5.55 35.31 -16.81
C ALA A 87 -4.10 35.59 -17.27
N THR A 88 -3.64 34.91 -18.33
CA THR A 88 -2.35 35.16 -18.98
C THR A 88 -2.28 36.55 -19.62
N ASP A 89 -3.37 37.00 -20.24
CA ASP A 89 -3.42 38.32 -20.88
C ASP A 89 -3.30 39.46 -19.87
N ASN A 90 -3.96 39.35 -18.71
CA ASN A 90 -3.89 40.36 -17.65
C ASN A 90 -2.48 40.44 -17.03
N VAL A 91 -1.82 39.30 -16.79
CA VAL A 91 -0.44 39.29 -16.26
C VAL A 91 0.53 39.91 -17.27
N ASN A 92 0.37 39.63 -18.55
CA ASN A 92 1.18 40.24 -19.61
C ASN A 92 0.96 41.76 -19.71
N SER A 93 -0.28 42.23 -19.59
CA SER A 93 -0.60 43.67 -19.56
C SER A 93 -0.01 44.37 -18.33
N MET A 94 -0.02 43.71 -17.16
CA MET A 94 0.62 44.24 -15.95
C MET A 94 2.15 44.34 -16.09
N ALA A 95 2.79 43.33 -16.67
CA ALA A 95 4.24 43.35 -16.93
C ALA A 95 4.65 44.44 -17.94
N ALA A 96 3.85 44.64 -18.99
CA ALA A 96 4.07 45.70 -19.96
C ALA A 96 3.94 47.10 -19.33
N ASN A 97 2.95 47.32 -18.47
CA ASN A 97 2.77 48.58 -17.75
C ASN A 97 3.93 48.91 -16.81
N LEU A 98 4.44 47.91 -16.07
CA LEU A 98 5.60 48.09 -15.19
C LEU A 98 6.87 48.42 -15.98
N THR A 99 7.05 47.81 -17.14
CA THR A 99 8.19 48.10 -18.04
C THR A 99 8.15 49.55 -18.55
N ASN A 100 6.96 50.09 -18.78
CA ASN A 100 6.78 51.47 -19.22
C ASN A 100 6.90 52.50 -18.08
N GLN A 101 6.76 52.11 -16.82
CA GLN A 101 6.92 53.01 -15.67
C GLN A 101 8.39 53.21 -15.23
N VAL A 102 9.32 52.39 -15.71
CA VAL A 102 10.75 52.44 -15.35
C VAL A 102 11.62 53.02 -16.50
N ARG A 103 11.01 53.61 -17.53
CA ARG A 103 11.68 54.37 -18.61
C ARG A 103 11.29 55.83 -18.53
#